data_AF-A0A0S8GQW1-F1
#
_entry.id   AF-A0A0S8GQW1-F1
#
_cell.length_a   1.000
_cell.length_b   1.000
_cell.length_c   1.000
_cell.angle_alpha   90.00
_cell.angle_beta   90.00
_cell.angle_gamma   90.00
#
_symmetry.space_group_name_H-M   'P 1'
#
loop_
_entity.id
_entity.type
_entity.pdbx_description
1 polymer ?
#
loop_
_entity_poly.entity_id
_entity_poly.type
_entity_poly.pdbx_seq_one_letter_code
_entity_poly.pdbx_strand_id
1 'polypeptide(L)'
;MNQYLSNRCRILLFSLTLILLVSFTSQILAQVYTESDEAKQRLQWFEQHQEMRAASPFNNLSWQFVGPVRMTGRLTDVEVHPAAPETVYIASASGGVFKSADDGETWSAIFEDYPAASIGDLAITPSNPRVVWVGTGEANIFRSSMAGTGIYKSTDAGQTFRYMGLADTQHIARIIVHPTNPNIVYVASPGHEYTYNKERGVFKTTDGGKTWEKVFYKDE
;
A
#
# COMPACT_ATOMS: atom_id res chain seq x y z
N MET A 1 -38.55 -35.04 50.18
CA MET A 1 -38.89 -35.57 48.84
C MET A 1 -37.64 -35.56 47.94
N ASN A 2 -36.57 -36.30 48.32
CA ASN A 2 -35.32 -36.27 47.55
C ASN A 2 -34.38 -37.45 47.89
N GLN A 3 -34.78 -38.70 47.61
CA GLN A 3 -33.93 -39.86 47.93
C GLN A 3 -33.97 -41.04 46.94
N TYR A 4 -34.36 -40.87 45.67
CA TYR A 4 -34.23 -41.96 44.69
C TYR A 4 -33.89 -41.43 43.29
N LEU A 5 -32.61 -41.11 43.09
CA LEU A 5 -32.00 -41.14 41.76
C LEU A 5 -31.12 -42.40 41.72
N SER A 6 -31.50 -43.36 40.87
CA SER A 6 -30.75 -44.61 40.72
C SER A 6 -29.30 -44.33 40.31
N ASN A 7 -28.36 -45.21 40.68
CA ASN A 7 -26.95 -45.07 40.29
C ASN A 7 -26.78 -44.88 38.77
N ARG A 8 -27.66 -45.50 37.97
CA ARG A 8 -27.70 -45.31 36.51
C ARG A 8 -28.07 -43.88 36.10
N CYS A 9 -29.00 -43.25 36.80
CA CYS A 9 -29.42 -41.87 36.53
C CYS A 9 -28.36 -40.85 36.96
N ARG A 10 -27.64 -41.11 38.05
CA ARG A 10 -26.50 -40.29 38.48
C ARG A 10 -25.33 -40.37 37.50
N ILE A 11 -25.00 -41.57 37.01
CA ILE A 11 -23.98 -41.76 35.99
C ILE A 11 -24.41 -41.07 34.69
N LEU A 12 -25.66 -41.21 34.26
CA LEU A 12 -26.14 -40.55 33.04
C LEU A 12 -26.08 -39.03 33.14
N LEU A 13 -26.51 -38.45 34.27
CA LEU A 13 -26.45 -37.02 34.53
C LEU A 13 -25.00 -36.52 34.56
N PHE A 14 -24.10 -37.26 35.21
CA PHE A 14 -22.67 -36.91 35.27
C PHE A 14 -22.01 -36.96 33.88
N SER A 15 -22.32 -38.00 33.09
CA SER A 15 -21.89 -38.12 31.68
C SER A 15 -22.46 -37.00 30.82
N LEU A 16 -23.73 -36.62 31.00
CA LEU A 16 -24.35 -35.52 30.25
C LEU A 16 -23.72 -34.17 30.59
N THR A 17 -23.44 -33.91 31.88
CA THR A 17 -22.71 -32.71 32.30
C THR A 17 -21.27 -32.70 31.82
N LEU A 18 -20.58 -33.85 31.80
CA LEU A 18 -19.22 -33.97 31.29
C LEU A 18 -19.18 -33.72 29.77
N ILE A 19 -20.16 -34.26 29.02
CA ILE A 19 -20.32 -33.99 27.59
C ILE A 19 -20.63 -32.51 27.35
N LEU A 20 -21.53 -31.89 28.13
CA LEU A 20 -21.80 -30.44 28.03
C LEU A 20 -20.57 -29.59 28.37
N LEU A 21 -19.77 -29.97 29.37
CA LEU A 21 -18.53 -29.30 29.75
C LEU A 21 -17.46 -29.42 28.65
N VAL A 22 -17.33 -30.59 28.03
CA VAL A 22 -16.41 -30.79 26.89
C VAL A 22 -16.93 -30.05 25.64
N SER A 23 -18.24 -30.01 25.42
CA SER A 23 -18.87 -29.26 24.31
C SER A 23 -18.76 -27.74 24.47
N PHE A 24 -18.59 -27.24 25.70
CA PHE A 24 -18.29 -25.82 25.97
C PHE A 24 -16.80 -25.47 25.80
N THR A 25 -15.89 -26.46 25.73
CA THR A 25 -14.45 -26.23 25.47
C THR A 25 -14.08 -26.18 23.99
N SER A 26 -15.01 -26.53 23.09
CA SER A 26 -15.00 -26.05 21.71
C SER A 26 -15.39 -24.57 21.69
N GLN A 27 -14.60 -23.73 22.38
CA GLN A 27 -14.49 -22.35 22.00
C GLN A 27 -14.06 -22.35 20.55
N ILE A 28 -14.91 -21.77 19.73
CA ILE A 28 -14.65 -21.26 18.40
C ILE A 28 -13.18 -20.83 18.39
N LEU A 29 -12.31 -21.56 17.68
CA LEU A 29 -11.04 -20.98 17.24
C LEU A 29 -11.44 -19.90 16.25
N ALA A 30 -11.88 -18.76 16.78
CA ALA A 30 -11.95 -17.54 16.00
C ALA A 30 -10.54 -17.40 15.47
N GLN A 31 -10.42 -17.36 14.14
CA GLN A 31 -9.15 -17.14 13.49
C GLN A 31 -8.51 -15.95 14.18
N VAL A 32 -7.33 -16.15 14.79
CA VAL A 32 -6.61 -15.06 15.44
C VAL A 32 -6.44 -13.98 14.38
N TYR A 33 -7.07 -12.84 14.61
CA TYR A 33 -6.93 -11.72 13.72
C TYR A 33 -5.49 -11.23 13.84
N THR A 34 -4.70 -11.40 12.78
CA THR A 34 -3.37 -10.83 12.71
C THR A 34 -3.54 -9.36 12.32
N GLU A 35 -3.11 -8.46 13.20
CA GLU A 35 -3.03 -7.04 12.86
C GLU A 35 -2.09 -6.84 11.66
N SER A 36 -2.33 -5.77 10.90
CA SER A 36 -1.43 -5.41 9.81
C SER A 36 -0.04 -5.06 10.35
N ASP A 37 1.01 -5.36 9.59
CA ASP A 37 2.37 -4.98 9.95
C ASP A 37 2.46 -3.48 10.23
N GLU A 38 3.32 -3.07 11.17
CA GLU A 38 3.52 -1.65 11.43
C GLU A 38 4.21 -0.96 10.23
N ALA A 39 3.81 0.27 9.91
CA ALA A 39 4.43 1.06 8.84
C ALA A 39 5.95 1.20 8.99
N LYS A 40 6.44 1.38 10.23
CA LYS A 40 7.87 1.47 10.52
C LYS A 40 8.59 0.16 10.16
N GLN A 41 7.98 -0.98 10.46
CA GLN A 41 8.53 -2.30 10.18
C GLN A 41 8.66 -2.54 8.66
N ARG A 42 7.65 -2.16 7.87
CA ARG A 42 7.70 -2.26 6.39
C ARG A 42 8.86 -1.45 5.80
N LEU A 43 9.09 -0.22 6.31
CA LEU A 43 10.21 0.62 5.86
C LEU A 43 11.57 0.03 6.28
N GLN A 44 11.68 -0.51 7.50
CA GLN A 44 12.90 -1.15 7.98
C GLN A 44 13.27 -2.41 7.18
N TRP A 45 12.29 -3.22 6.77
CA TRP A 45 12.55 -4.36 5.90
C TRP A 45 13.09 -3.95 4.54
N PHE A 46 12.68 -2.79 4.03
CA PHE A 46 13.25 -2.26 2.80
C PHE A 46 14.68 -1.78 2.98
N GLU A 47 15.00 -1.10 4.09
CA GLU A 47 16.39 -0.74 4.43
C GLU A 47 17.26 -2.00 4.51
N GLN A 48 16.78 -3.02 5.23
CA GLN A 48 17.45 -4.32 5.31
C GLN A 48 17.63 -4.97 3.92
N HIS A 49 16.62 -4.88 3.04
CA HIS A 49 16.73 -5.36 1.67
C HIS A 49 17.83 -4.64 0.89
N GLN A 50 17.93 -3.31 1.02
CA GLN A 50 18.99 -2.53 0.37
C GLN A 50 20.37 -2.91 0.89
N GLU A 51 20.53 -3.10 2.20
CA GLU A 51 21.77 -3.60 2.80
C GLU A 51 22.16 -4.98 2.27
N MET A 52 21.20 -5.90 2.19
CA MET A 52 21.42 -7.25 1.63
C MET A 52 21.80 -7.18 0.15
N ARG A 53 21.17 -6.32 -0.64
CA ARG A 53 21.50 -6.12 -2.06
C ARG A 53 22.92 -5.57 -2.20
N ALA A 54 23.31 -4.59 -1.38
CA ALA A 54 24.65 -4.02 -1.38
C ALA A 54 25.73 -5.01 -0.92
N ALA A 55 25.44 -5.83 0.10
CA ALA A 55 26.35 -6.84 0.63
C ALA A 55 26.43 -8.12 -0.21
N SER A 56 25.52 -8.29 -1.17
CA SER A 56 25.46 -9.49 -2.02
C SER A 56 26.76 -9.67 -2.81
N PRO A 57 27.31 -10.89 -2.91
CA PRO A 57 28.45 -11.18 -3.79
C PRO A 57 28.10 -10.99 -5.28
N PHE A 58 26.83 -10.78 -5.61
CA PHE A 58 26.31 -10.54 -6.95
C PHE A 58 25.90 -9.08 -7.19
N ASN A 59 26.26 -8.14 -6.31
CA ASN A 59 25.88 -6.72 -6.39
C ASN A 59 26.35 -6.00 -7.66
N ASN A 60 27.35 -6.55 -8.36
CA ASN A 60 27.89 -6.02 -9.61
C ASN A 60 27.26 -6.64 -10.87
N LEU A 61 26.31 -7.58 -10.72
CA LEU A 61 25.57 -8.13 -11.85
C LEU A 61 24.44 -7.16 -12.24
N SER A 62 24.25 -7.00 -13.54
CA SER A 62 23.13 -6.24 -14.09
C SER A 62 21.97 -7.17 -14.40
N TRP A 63 20.77 -6.80 -13.95
CA TRP A 63 19.56 -7.49 -14.36
C TRP A 63 19.23 -7.13 -15.80
N GLN A 64 18.89 -8.14 -16.59
CA GLN A 64 18.43 -7.95 -17.96
C GLN A 64 16.94 -8.29 -18.04
N PHE A 65 16.16 -7.37 -18.59
CA PHE A 65 14.79 -7.64 -18.94
C PHE A 65 14.73 -8.66 -20.08
N VAL A 66 14.08 -9.80 -19.83
CA VAL A 66 13.94 -10.91 -20.82
C VAL A 66 12.59 -10.93 -21.53
N GLY A 67 11.71 -9.96 -21.24
CA GLY A 67 10.37 -9.89 -21.80
C GLY A 67 9.27 -10.44 -20.87
N PRO A 68 7.99 -10.35 -21.30
CA PRO A 68 7.54 -9.93 -22.63
C PRO A 68 7.62 -8.42 -22.86
N VAL A 69 8.03 -7.99 -24.06
CA VAL A 69 8.13 -6.55 -24.44
C VAL A 69 6.79 -5.88 -24.71
N ARG A 70 5.69 -6.65 -24.80
CA ARG A 70 4.32 -6.16 -24.83
C ARG A 70 3.61 -6.65 -23.59
N MET A 71 3.47 -5.76 -22.62
CA MET A 71 2.93 -6.09 -21.31
C MET A 71 1.46 -5.68 -21.27
N THR A 72 0.61 -6.55 -20.74
CA THR A 72 -0.77 -6.22 -20.36
C THR A 72 -0.84 -6.15 -18.85
N GLY A 73 -1.76 -5.34 -18.34
CA GLY A 73 -1.88 -5.14 -16.91
C GLY A 73 -2.88 -4.05 -16.61
N ARG A 74 -3.20 -3.90 -15.33
CA ARG A 74 -4.08 -2.83 -14.89
C ARG A 74 -3.24 -1.62 -14.55
N LEU A 75 -3.52 -0.53 -15.25
CA LEU A 75 -2.98 0.78 -14.93
C LEU A 75 -3.97 1.48 -13.99
N THR A 76 -3.44 2.06 -12.93
CA THR A 76 -4.22 2.85 -11.96
C THR A 76 -4.29 4.31 -12.38
N ASP A 77 -3.27 4.80 -13.09
CA ASP A 77 -3.21 6.19 -13.51
C ASP A 77 -2.29 6.40 -14.72
N VAL A 78 -2.52 7.48 -15.47
CA VAL A 78 -1.73 7.90 -16.63
C VAL A 78 -1.57 9.42 -16.59
N GLU A 79 -0.33 9.89 -16.61
CA GLU A 79 0.02 11.31 -16.54
C GLU A 79 0.84 11.72 -17.77
N VAL A 80 0.49 12.83 -18.39
CA VAL A 80 1.16 13.35 -19.59
C VAL A 80 1.84 14.67 -19.25
N HIS A 81 3.10 14.83 -19.66
CA HIS A 81 3.82 16.07 -19.41
C HIS A 81 3.16 17.24 -20.17
N PRO A 82 2.81 18.35 -19.49
CA PRO A 82 1.92 19.38 -20.05
C PRO A 82 2.51 20.18 -21.23
N ALA A 83 3.84 20.20 -21.36
CA ALA A 83 4.54 20.90 -22.45
C ALA A 83 5.32 19.97 -23.40
N ALA A 84 5.24 18.65 -23.18
CA ALA A 84 6.01 17.64 -23.91
C ALA A 84 5.15 16.36 -23.97
N PRO A 85 4.09 16.34 -24.77
CA PRO A 85 3.08 15.27 -24.75
C PRO A 85 3.64 13.87 -25.08
N GLU A 86 4.82 13.81 -25.71
CA GLU A 86 5.57 12.57 -25.94
C GLU A 86 6.09 11.93 -24.65
N THR A 87 6.18 12.72 -23.56
CA THR A 87 6.56 12.24 -22.24
C THR A 87 5.32 11.83 -21.46
N VAL A 88 5.17 10.51 -21.28
CA VAL A 88 4.04 9.89 -20.59
C VAL A 88 4.54 9.07 -19.41
N TYR A 89 3.80 9.11 -18.31
CA TYR A 89 4.03 8.29 -17.15
C TYR A 89 2.81 7.42 -16.91
N ILE A 90 3.03 6.17 -16.48
CA ILE A 90 1.95 5.24 -16.13
C ILE A 90 2.21 4.64 -14.76
N ALA A 91 1.16 4.56 -13.95
CA ALA A 91 1.15 3.84 -12.69
C ALA A 91 0.45 2.50 -12.88
N SER A 92 1.06 1.43 -12.36
CA SER A 92 0.46 0.09 -12.42
C SER A 92 -0.08 -0.32 -11.06
N ALA A 93 -1.22 -1.04 -11.07
CA ALA A 93 -1.79 -1.63 -9.86
C ALA A 93 -0.79 -2.58 -9.17
N SER A 94 0.05 -3.22 -9.98
CA SER A 94 1.19 -4.05 -9.59
C SER A 94 2.28 -3.94 -10.65
N GLY A 95 3.47 -3.46 -10.29
CA GLY A 95 4.61 -3.34 -11.21
C GLY A 95 5.37 -2.00 -11.16
N GLY A 96 4.96 -1.06 -10.31
CA GLY A 96 5.62 0.23 -10.15
C GLY A 96 5.13 1.29 -11.15
N VAL A 97 6.01 2.26 -11.41
CA VAL A 97 5.77 3.39 -12.32
C VAL A 97 6.71 3.28 -13.51
N PHE A 98 6.18 3.53 -14.70
CA PHE A 98 6.96 3.57 -15.93
C PHE A 98 6.85 4.93 -16.58
N LYS A 99 7.90 5.31 -17.32
CA LYS A 99 7.99 6.55 -18.08
C LYS A 99 8.39 6.24 -19.53
N SER A 100 7.71 6.86 -20.47
CA SER A 100 8.11 7.00 -21.87
C SER A 100 8.47 8.45 -22.16
N ALA A 101 9.35 8.66 -23.13
CA ALA A 101 9.70 9.98 -23.67
C ALA A 101 9.60 10.01 -25.21
N ASP A 102 8.89 9.04 -25.79
CA ASP A 102 8.82 8.73 -27.21
C ASP A 102 7.42 8.21 -27.60
N ASP A 103 6.37 8.90 -27.13
CA ASP A 103 4.97 8.59 -27.48
C ASP A 103 4.53 7.17 -27.11
N GLY A 104 5.17 6.56 -26.10
CA GLY A 104 4.87 5.22 -25.63
C GLY A 104 5.53 4.09 -26.45
N GLU A 105 6.47 4.40 -27.35
CA GLU A 105 7.24 3.41 -28.08
C GLU A 105 8.14 2.60 -27.14
N THR A 106 8.84 3.26 -26.22
CA THR A 106 9.66 2.61 -25.19
C THR A 106 9.31 3.10 -23.79
N TRP A 107 9.52 2.20 -22.80
CA TRP A 107 9.17 2.44 -21.41
C TRP A 107 10.35 2.08 -20.50
N SER A 108 10.66 2.97 -19.56
CA SER A 108 11.63 2.73 -18.49
C SER A 108 10.89 2.61 -17.16
N ALA A 109 11.20 1.58 -16.37
CA ALA A 109 10.76 1.52 -14.97
C ALA A 109 11.50 2.61 -14.19
N ILE A 110 10.75 3.44 -13.46
CA ILE A 110 11.33 4.55 -12.68
C ILE A 110 11.12 4.41 -11.17
N PHE A 111 10.37 3.38 -10.75
CA PHE A 111 10.03 3.14 -9.35
C PHE A 111 10.33 1.70 -8.90
N GLU A 112 11.25 1.00 -9.56
CA GLU A 112 11.58 -0.40 -9.23
C GLU A 112 12.41 -0.55 -7.95
N ASP A 113 13.22 0.46 -7.62
CA ASP A 113 14.12 0.46 -6.47
C ASP A 113 13.48 1.04 -5.20
N TYR A 114 12.16 0.90 -5.05
CA TYR A 114 11.39 1.43 -3.92
C TYR A 114 10.52 0.34 -3.29
N PRO A 115 10.12 0.47 -2.01
CA PRO A 115 9.54 -0.63 -1.22
C PRO A 115 8.17 -1.14 -1.64
N ALA A 116 7.54 -0.55 -2.66
CA ALA A 116 6.18 -0.90 -3.05
C ALA A 116 6.06 -0.96 -4.58
N ALA A 117 5.62 -2.12 -5.07
CA ALA A 117 5.31 -2.32 -6.48
C ALA A 117 3.86 -1.97 -6.83
N SER A 118 2.97 -1.88 -5.84
CA SER A 118 1.59 -1.44 -6.07
C SER A 118 1.52 0.07 -6.03
N ILE A 119 0.98 0.69 -7.08
CA ILE A 119 0.83 2.14 -7.18
C ILE A 119 -0.65 2.46 -7.29
N GLY A 120 -1.13 3.34 -6.41
CA GLY A 120 -2.51 3.78 -6.42
C GLY A 120 -2.75 5.06 -7.19
N ASP A 121 -1.77 5.96 -7.23
CA ASP A 121 -1.89 7.21 -7.98
C ASP A 121 -0.53 7.81 -8.33
N LEU A 122 -0.50 8.62 -9.38
CA LEU A 122 0.65 9.40 -9.82
C LEU A 122 0.21 10.85 -10.00
N ALA A 123 1.09 11.82 -9.75
CA ALA A 123 0.76 13.20 -10.08
C ALA A 123 1.99 13.98 -10.57
N ILE A 124 1.84 14.62 -11.73
CA ILE A 124 2.80 15.62 -12.21
C ILE A 124 2.39 16.99 -11.65
N THR A 125 3.35 17.70 -11.08
CA THR A 125 3.09 19.04 -10.54
C THR A 125 2.90 20.05 -11.69
N PRO A 126 1.73 20.71 -11.82
CA PRO A 126 1.44 21.55 -12.99
C PRO A 126 2.40 22.73 -13.16
N SER A 127 2.79 23.38 -12.05
CA SER A 127 3.71 24.52 -12.07
C SER A 127 5.17 24.14 -12.33
N ASN A 128 5.53 22.86 -12.18
CA ASN A 128 6.88 22.36 -12.40
C ASN A 128 6.84 20.85 -12.68
N PRO A 129 6.72 20.44 -13.96
CA PRO A 129 6.60 19.04 -14.35
C PRO A 129 7.78 18.13 -13.99
N ARG A 130 8.91 18.69 -13.52
CA ARG A 130 10.00 17.88 -12.95
C ARG A 130 9.64 17.28 -11.60
N VAL A 131 8.61 17.80 -10.93
CA VAL A 131 8.15 17.30 -9.64
C VAL A 131 7.04 16.29 -9.87
N VAL A 132 7.34 15.03 -9.55
CA VAL A 132 6.43 13.89 -9.71
C VAL A 132 6.17 13.28 -8.33
N TRP A 133 4.91 13.00 -8.04
CA TRP A 133 4.47 12.36 -6.79
C TRP A 133 3.94 10.96 -7.10
N VAL A 134 4.31 9.99 -6.26
CA VAL A 134 3.88 8.59 -6.39
C VAL A 134 3.21 8.17 -5.09
N GLY A 135 1.97 7.69 -5.21
CA GLY A 135 1.20 7.11 -4.12
C GLY A 135 1.20 5.61 -4.21
N THR A 136 1.73 4.96 -3.19
CA THR A 136 1.88 3.51 -3.18
C THR A 136 0.68 2.82 -2.52
N GLY A 137 0.42 1.58 -2.94
CA GLY A 137 -0.74 0.78 -2.59
C GLY A 137 -1.98 1.25 -3.31
N GLU A 138 -2.51 0.39 -4.18
CA GLU A 138 -3.65 0.76 -4.99
C GLU A 138 -4.97 0.82 -4.21
N ALA A 139 -5.86 1.74 -4.56
CA ALA A 139 -7.16 1.88 -3.90
C ALA A 139 -8.30 1.11 -4.60
N ASN A 140 -8.04 0.50 -5.75
CA ASN A 140 -9.00 -0.30 -6.50
C ASN A 140 -8.99 -1.75 -5.99
N ILE A 141 -9.46 -1.91 -4.76
CA ILE A 141 -9.40 -3.16 -3.99
C ILE A 141 -9.97 -4.32 -4.81
N PHE A 142 -9.11 -5.30 -5.11
CA PHE A 142 -9.47 -6.53 -5.81
C PHE A 142 -8.77 -7.74 -5.17
N ARG A 143 -8.95 -8.94 -5.74
CA ARG A 143 -8.47 -10.24 -5.20
C ARG A 143 -6.99 -10.27 -4.77
N SER A 144 -6.16 -9.36 -5.30
CA SER A 144 -4.73 -9.27 -5.01
C SER A 144 -4.31 -7.79 -4.97
N SER A 145 -4.77 -7.07 -3.95
CA SER A 145 -4.26 -5.75 -3.61
C SER A 145 -3.08 -5.89 -2.65
N MET A 146 -2.11 -4.97 -2.74
CA MET A 146 -0.92 -4.96 -1.89
C MET A 146 -0.81 -3.62 -1.18
N ALA A 147 -0.57 -3.66 0.12
CA ALA A 147 -0.28 -2.47 0.90
C ALA A 147 0.99 -1.80 0.38
N GLY A 148 0.91 -0.50 0.19
CA GLY A 148 2.03 0.39 -0.06
C GLY A 148 2.70 0.88 1.22
N THR A 149 3.59 1.84 1.02
CA THR A 149 4.44 2.47 2.02
C THR A 149 4.33 3.99 1.98
N GLY A 150 3.20 4.52 1.55
CA GLY A 150 2.88 5.95 1.57
C GLY A 150 3.24 6.69 0.29
N ILE A 151 3.73 7.92 0.44
CA ILE A 151 3.94 8.86 -0.66
C ILE A 151 5.43 9.09 -0.91
N TYR A 152 5.79 9.19 -2.19
CA TYR A 152 7.14 9.48 -2.64
C TYR A 152 7.14 10.67 -3.59
N LYS A 153 8.24 11.42 -3.61
CA LYS A 153 8.41 12.63 -4.44
C LYS A 153 9.74 12.61 -5.17
N SER A 154 9.68 12.83 -6.48
CA SER A 154 10.82 13.17 -7.31
C SER A 154 10.87 14.68 -7.57
N THR A 155 12.07 15.23 -7.72
CA THR A 155 12.31 16.61 -8.20
C THR A 155 13.12 16.64 -9.51
N ASP A 156 13.35 15.47 -10.09
CA ASP A 156 14.20 15.23 -11.26
C ASP A 156 13.48 14.40 -12.33
N ALA A 157 12.16 14.59 -12.44
CA ALA A 157 11.28 13.99 -13.44
C ALA A 157 11.24 12.46 -13.41
N GLY A 158 11.39 11.88 -12.21
CA GLY A 158 11.30 10.45 -11.94
C GLY A 158 12.64 9.72 -11.90
N GLN A 159 13.79 10.41 -11.89
CA GLN A 159 15.09 9.71 -11.79
C GLN A 159 15.35 9.21 -10.37
N THR A 160 15.02 10.02 -9.36
CA THR A 160 15.10 9.63 -7.96
C THR A 160 13.87 10.10 -7.20
N PHE A 161 13.48 9.34 -6.17
CA PHE A 161 12.36 9.64 -5.30
C PHE A 161 12.81 9.66 -3.84
N ARG A 162 12.14 10.50 -3.07
CA ARG A 162 12.29 10.59 -1.62
C ARG A 162 10.97 10.23 -0.96
N TYR A 163 11.02 9.48 0.12
CA TYR A 163 9.86 9.21 0.96
C TYR A 163 9.37 10.51 1.60
N MET A 164 8.05 10.73 1.57
CA MET A 164 7.40 11.95 2.04
C MET A 164 6.38 11.70 3.16
N GLY A 165 6.27 10.47 3.70
CA GLY A 165 5.33 10.19 4.78
C GLY A 165 4.14 9.31 4.36
N LEU A 166 3.19 9.20 5.28
CA LEU A 166 1.94 8.44 5.11
C LEU A 166 2.13 6.93 4.94
N ALA A 167 3.25 6.33 5.41
CA ALA A 167 3.48 4.89 5.23
C ALA A 167 2.38 3.99 5.81
N ASP A 168 1.67 4.46 6.84
CA ASP A 168 0.61 3.66 7.46
C ASP A 168 -0.74 3.75 6.73
N THR A 169 -0.90 4.65 5.76
CA THR A 169 -2.15 4.71 5.01
C THR A 169 -2.42 3.47 4.17
N GLN A 170 -1.37 2.71 3.85
CA GLN A 170 -1.34 1.49 3.03
C GLN A 170 -1.82 1.66 1.60
N HIS A 171 -2.85 2.46 1.32
CA HIS A 171 -3.39 2.65 -0.01
C HIS A 171 -3.56 4.14 -0.27
N ILE A 172 -3.12 4.60 -1.44
CA ILE A 172 -3.29 5.99 -1.88
C ILE A 172 -4.26 5.98 -3.05
N ALA A 173 -5.40 6.65 -2.91
CA ALA A 173 -6.41 6.70 -3.96
C ALA A 173 -6.21 7.87 -4.93
N ARG A 174 -5.70 9.00 -4.43
CA ARG A 174 -5.50 10.19 -5.26
C ARG A 174 -4.49 11.14 -4.65
N ILE A 175 -3.76 11.85 -5.49
CA ILE A 175 -2.83 12.92 -5.20
C ILE A 175 -3.21 14.08 -6.11
N ILE A 176 -3.39 15.27 -5.53
CA ILE A 176 -3.63 16.49 -6.29
C ILE A 176 -2.67 17.56 -5.82
N VAL A 177 -1.88 18.08 -6.75
CA VAL A 177 -0.94 19.17 -6.49
C VAL A 177 -1.58 20.50 -6.88
N HIS A 178 -1.44 21.51 -6.04
CA HIS A 178 -1.98 22.84 -6.33
C HIS A 178 -1.35 23.42 -7.61
N PRO A 179 -2.14 24.00 -8.53
CA PRO A 179 -1.68 24.31 -9.90
C PRO A 179 -0.54 25.33 -9.96
N THR A 180 -0.45 26.24 -9.00
CA THR A 180 0.56 27.31 -8.97
C THR A 180 1.49 27.27 -7.76
N ASN A 181 1.23 26.39 -6.78
CA ASN A 181 2.03 26.33 -5.56
C ASN A 181 2.41 24.86 -5.28
N PRO A 182 3.63 24.44 -5.67
CA PRO A 182 4.03 23.03 -5.60
C PRO A 182 4.20 22.51 -4.17
N ASN A 183 4.10 23.38 -3.16
CA ASN A 183 4.17 22.98 -1.76
C ASN A 183 2.82 22.56 -1.18
N ILE A 184 1.72 22.87 -1.87
CA ILE A 184 0.37 22.48 -1.44
C ILE A 184 -0.04 21.22 -2.20
N VAL A 185 -0.20 20.11 -1.47
CA VAL A 185 -0.62 18.83 -2.03
C VAL A 185 -1.70 18.23 -1.15
N TYR A 186 -2.71 17.64 -1.79
CA TYR A 186 -3.74 16.85 -1.15
C TYR A 186 -3.57 15.38 -1.53
N VAL A 187 -3.78 14.49 -0.56
CA VAL A 187 -3.69 13.05 -0.72
C VAL A 187 -4.95 12.42 -0.13
N ALA A 188 -5.68 11.65 -0.92
CA ALA A 188 -6.82 10.86 -0.46
C ALA A 188 -6.38 9.42 -0.22
N SER A 189 -6.74 8.86 0.93
CA SER A 189 -6.48 7.46 1.26
C SER A 189 -7.73 6.77 1.83
N PRO A 190 -8.05 5.56 1.33
CA PRO A 190 -9.05 4.72 1.95
C PRO A 190 -8.51 4.00 3.20
N GLY A 191 -7.25 4.18 3.60
CA GLY A 191 -6.64 3.46 4.73
C GLY A 191 -6.45 1.97 4.47
N HIS A 192 -6.35 1.18 5.55
CA HIS A 192 -6.17 -0.27 5.46
C HIS A 192 -7.42 -0.96 4.90
N GLU A 193 -7.24 -2.04 4.15
CA GLU A 193 -8.35 -2.80 3.58
C GLU A 193 -9.09 -3.61 4.64
N TYR A 194 -10.42 -3.71 4.48
CA TYR A 194 -11.30 -4.58 5.28
C TYR A 194 -11.28 -4.38 6.80
N THR A 195 -10.71 -3.28 7.30
CA THR A 195 -10.60 -2.98 8.73
C THR A 195 -11.03 -1.56 9.05
N TYR A 196 -11.39 -1.33 10.31
CA TYR A 196 -11.50 0.01 10.87
C TYR A 196 -10.10 0.52 11.22
N ASN A 197 -9.78 1.73 10.77
CA ASN A 197 -8.45 2.32 10.97
C ASN A 197 -8.54 3.84 10.90
N LYS A 198 -7.73 4.51 11.70
CA LYS A 198 -7.73 5.97 11.77
C LYS A 198 -7.16 6.58 10.49
N GLU A 199 -6.41 5.83 9.68
CA GLU A 199 -5.67 6.30 8.51
C GLU A 199 -6.55 6.72 7.33
N ARG A 200 -7.84 6.36 7.31
CA ARG A 200 -8.80 6.79 6.29
C ARG A 200 -8.96 8.32 6.28
N GLY A 201 -8.98 8.94 5.10
CA GLY A 201 -9.29 10.36 4.94
C GLY A 201 -8.49 11.09 3.87
N VAL A 202 -8.53 12.42 3.93
CA VAL A 202 -7.75 13.32 3.08
C VAL A 202 -6.71 14.02 3.94
N PHE A 203 -5.48 13.98 3.44
CA PHE A 203 -4.31 14.61 4.02
C PHE A 203 -3.88 15.79 3.16
N LYS A 204 -3.35 16.82 3.80
CA LYS A 204 -2.84 18.02 3.16
C LYS A 204 -1.44 18.31 3.67
N THR A 205 -0.58 18.75 2.78
CA THR A 205 0.68 19.41 3.12
C THR A 205 0.68 20.83 2.55
N THR A 206 1.39 21.74 3.20
CA THR A 206 1.68 23.09 2.71
C THR A 206 3.17 23.39 2.67
N ASP A 207 4.02 22.40 2.96
CA ASP A 207 5.49 22.52 3.01
C ASP A 207 6.18 21.57 2.01
N GLY A 208 5.43 21.12 1.00
CA GLY A 208 5.94 20.25 -0.05
C GLY A 208 6.16 18.81 0.39
N GLY A 209 5.39 18.35 1.38
CA GLY A 209 5.29 16.97 1.88
C GLY A 209 6.18 16.66 3.07
N LYS A 210 6.79 17.65 3.72
CA LYS A 210 7.60 17.42 4.92
C LYS A 210 6.70 17.08 6.12
N THR A 211 5.53 17.71 6.18
CA THR A 211 4.50 17.43 7.18
C THR A 211 3.15 17.27 6.52
N TRP A 212 2.27 16.48 7.17
CA TRP A 212 0.91 16.20 6.70
C TRP A 212 -0.10 16.43 7.82
N GLU A 213 -1.18 17.11 7.46
CA GLU A 213 -2.35 17.33 8.29
C GLU A 213 -3.53 16.54 7.70
N LYS A 214 -4.27 15.79 8.52
CA LYS A 214 -5.52 15.17 8.09
C LYS A 214 -6.63 16.22 8.14
N VAL A 215 -7.12 16.62 6.97
CA VAL A 215 -8.06 17.76 6.81
C VAL A 215 -9.51 17.33 6.55
N PHE A 216 -9.72 16.07 6.19
CA PHE A 216 -11.05 15.50 6.05
C PHE A 216 -11.04 14.04 6.44
N TYR A 217 -11.97 13.68 7.32
CA TYR A 217 -12.20 12.32 7.78
C TYR A 217 -13.62 12.23 8.28
N LYS A 218 -14.16 11.02 8.32
CA LYS A 218 -15.42 10.75 9.00
C LYS A 218 -15.06 10.09 10.32
N ASP A 219 -15.47 10.71 11.42
CA ASP A 219 -15.46 10.06 12.73
C ASP A 219 -16.27 8.77 12.63
N GLU A 220 -15.71 7.67 13.14
CA GLU A 220 -16.41 6.37 13.18
C GLU A 220 -17.65 6.43 14.07
#